data_AF-A0A956GT19-F1
#
_entry.id   AF-A0A956GT19-F1
#
_cell.length_a   1.000
_cell.length_b   1.000
_cell.length_c   1.000
_cell.angle_alpha   90.00
_cell.angle_beta   90.00
_cell.angle_gamma   90.00
#
_symmetry.space_group_name_H-M   'P 1'
#
loop_
_entity.id
_entity.type
_entity.pdbx_description
1 polymer ?
#
loop_
_entity_poly.entity_id
_entity_poly.type
_entity_poly.pdbx_seq_one_letter_code
_entity_poly.pdbx_strand_id
1 'polypeptide(L)'
;MRHPRLTLAALALAIAAAPAAAPSPAAADDLCRVVDIDFTPTDELQIVVWLEDAAGNYVETLYLTEATGRRGLGNRPGRMDFNSSWAWPYGRRIQTFPVWAHRHGMSWPMLVFQSGTDNDLSHSFSQSSVEGYYCRPLQEGEPAWDAETCASTAYTDKGVPSASDSLYPPRADVAYTEGVDDPAVAGYDEMNPFDAVTQATPVGGAHLLLNWPLPADLPLGDYVVWVEVSKESDFNAEYNPTSYPAPTGILYSQYGLPYRGQPSVVYRVPVTVGNDLTIGTATTFDGYGDPDGLDGDVRVPDGTIDTDVPGSGAQRLLTTVDGELAYLVRVQARAERDDAAPAAPADGQVVDVTATTATVSFVEPGDDGLDGRVEGYEVRYRAGTAMVEDNFLASNPVAVSMVPDDAGTTRELTIPGLLPQTDYWVGIRAYDDCKNYGPLEIIELTTGARETGEVDACFVATAAYGSILANDVAMLRHVRDSVLRTNVVGELAVEAYYTFGPALAGLIGESEELRGLARDLLGPLVDQVRELSYVEPPPATP
;
A
#
# COMPACT_ATOMS: atom_id res chain seq x y z
N MET A 1 19.74 63.30 -66.72
CA MET A 1 20.59 62.10 -66.76
C MET A 1 19.90 60.98 -66.01
N ARG A 2 19.82 59.80 -66.64
CA ARG A 2 19.68 58.44 -66.06
C ARG A 2 18.35 58.04 -65.39
N HIS A 3 17.60 57.30 -66.21
CA HIS A 3 16.92 56.01 -65.98
C HIS A 3 16.02 55.81 -64.76
N PRO A 4 14.75 55.37 -64.96
CA PRO A 4 13.98 54.69 -63.92
C PRO A 4 14.55 53.27 -63.79
N ARG A 5 14.96 52.89 -62.58
CA ARG A 5 15.38 51.52 -62.29
C ARG A 5 14.13 50.63 -62.17
N LEU A 6 14.06 49.63 -63.05
CA LEU A 6 13.50 48.31 -62.73
C LEU A 6 14.17 47.81 -61.43
N THR A 7 13.65 46.89 -60.61
CA THR A 7 13.28 45.51 -60.95
C THR A 7 12.86 44.80 -59.65
N LEU A 8 12.12 43.71 -59.83
CA LEU A 8 11.91 42.55 -58.95
C LEU A 8 11.03 42.72 -57.70
N ALA A 9 9.75 42.37 -57.90
CA ALA A 9 8.93 41.74 -56.88
C ALA A 9 9.65 40.47 -56.39
N ALA A 10 9.98 40.44 -55.09
CA ALA A 10 10.43 39.22 -54.43
C ALA A 10 9.22 38.31 -54.21
N LEU A 11 9.24 37.16 -54.89
CA LEU A 11 8.32 36.05 -54.69
C LEU A 11 8.57 35.50 -53.28
N ALA A 12 7.69 35.83 -52.32
CA ALA A 12 7.70 35.19 -51.01
C ALA A 12 7.17 33.76 -51.18
N LEU A 13 8.09 32.79 -51.14
CA LEU A 13 7.77 31.37 -51.10
C LEU A 13 7.13 31.08 -49.73
N ALA A 14 5.81 31.01 -49.69
CA ALA A 14 5.09 30.51 -48.52
C ALA A 14 5.40 29.01 -48.40
N ILE A 15 6.33 28.67 -47.50
CA ILE A 15 6.50 27.30 -47.03
C ILE A 15 5.25 27.01 -46.21
N ALA A 16 4.32 26.25 -46.78
CA ALA A 16 3.22 25.67 -46.02
C ALA A 16 3.86 24.74 -44.98
N ALA A 17 3.85 25.16 -43.71
CA ALA A 17 4.12 24.25 -42.61
C ALA A 17 3.09 23.13 -42.71
N ALA A 18 3.57 21.90 -42.90
CA ALA A 18 2.74 20.72 -42.74
C ALA A 18 2.14 20.77 -41.33
N PRO A 19 0.84 20.46 -41.14
CA PRO A 19 0.30 20.32 -39.81
C PRO A 19 1.12 19.25 -39.09
N ALA A 20 1.58 19.54 -37.88
CA ALA A 20 2.12 18.52 -36.99
C ALA A 20 1.07 17.40 -36.93
N ALA A 21 1.48 16.18 -37.26
CA ALA A 21 0.61 15.02 -37.14
C ALA A 21 0.11 14.99 -35.69
N ALA A 22 -1.21 14.94 -35.51
CA ALA A 22 -1.78 14.67 -34.20
C ALA A 22 -1.17 13.33 -33.70
N PRO A 23 -0.78 13.23 -32.42
CA PRO A 23 -0.30 11.96 -31.88
C PRO A 23 -1.39 10.92 -32.11
N SER A 24 -1.03 9.84 -32.82
CA SER A 24 -1.92 8.70 -32.98
C SER A 24 -2.24 8.16 -31.59
N PRO A 25 -3.52 7.93 -31.23
CA PRO A 25 -3.84 7.23 -30.00
C PRO A 25 -3.20 5.83 -30.03
N ALA A 26 -2.75 5.33 -28.87
CA ALA A 26 -2.12 4.02 -28.74
C ALA A 26 -2.99 2.86 -29.26
N ALA A 27 -4.31 3.05 -29.37
CA ALA A 27 -5.29 2.07 -29.82
C ALA A 27 -5.49 1.98 -31.35
N ALA A 28 -4.45 2.15 -32.17
CA ALA A 28 -4.59 2.14 -33.64
C ALA A 28 -4.32 0.78 -34.32
N ASP A 29 -3.60 -0.15 -33.67
CA ASP A 29 -2.92 -1.25 -34.39
C ASP A 29 -3.03 -2.68 -33.79
N ASP A 30 -3.99 -2.99 -32.90
CA ASP A 30 -4.09 -4.33 -32.21
C ASP A 30 -2.76 -4.74 -31.52
N LEU A 31 -2.10 -3.78 -30.88
CA LEU A 31 -0.84 -3.99 -30.17
C LEU A 31 -0.93 -3.25 -28.83
N CYS A 32 -0.70 -3.95 -27.72
CA CYS A 32 -0.49 -3.30 -26.44
C CYS A 32 0.97 -2.79 -26.33
N ARG A 33 1.23 -1.79 -25.50
CA ARG A 33 2.60 -1.37 -25.19
C ARG A 33 2.86 -1.67 -23.74
N VAL A 34 3.95 -2.36 -23.44
CA VAL A 34 4.33 -2.68 -22.07
C VAL A 34 5.64 -2.00 -21.77
N VAL A 35 5.68 -1.33 -20.63
CA VAL A 35 6.89 -0.75 -20.04
C VAL A 35 7.30 -1.66 -18.89
N ASP A 36 8.37 -2.42 -19.09
CA ASP A 36 9.03 -3.16 -18.03
C ASP A 36 10.01 -2.27 -17.32
N ILE A 37 10.04 -2.36 -15.99
CA ILE A 37 10.96 -1.62 -15.14
C ILE A 37 11.61 -2.62 -14.21
N ASP A 38 12.92 -2.75 -14.32
CA ASP A 38 13.66 -3.79 -13.64
C ASP A 38 14.87 -3.25 -12.87
N PHE A 39 14.96 -3.67 -11.60
CA PHE A 39 16.03 -3.29 -10.69
C PHE A 39 16.13 -4.25 -9.52
N THR A 40 17.28 -4.27 -8.85
CA THR A 40 17.51 -5.13 -7.68
C THR A 40 17.76 -4.26 -6.44
N PRO A 41 16.81 -4.11 -5.51
CA PRO A 41 16.99 -3.33 -4.29
C PRO A 41 17.91 -4.02 -3.27
N THR A 42 18.53 -3.24 -2.38
CA THR A 42 19.08 -3.75 -1.11
C THR A 42 18.02 -3.82 -0.01
N ASP A 43 18.39 -4.31 1.18
CA ASP A 43 17.44 -4.43 2.29
C ASP A 43 16.97 -3.08 2.86
N GLU A 44 15.76 -3.11 3.44
CA GLU A 44 15.13 -2.04 4.24
C GLU A 44 14.85 -0.75 3.47
N LEU A 45 14.46 -0.88 2.19
CA LEU A 45 14.17 0.27 1.35
C LEU A 45 12.69 0.64 1.30
N GLN A 46 12.44 1.92 1.16
CA GLN A 46 11.19 2.47 0.65
C GLN A 46 11.45 2.87 -0.80
N ILE A 47 10.53 2.50 -1.69
CA ILE A 47 10.68 2.70 -3.13
C ILE A 47 9.37 3.23 -3.72
N VAL A 48 9.49 4.23 -4.59
CA VAL A 48 8.41 4.69 -5.46
C VAL A 48 8.89 4.72 -6.90
N VAL A 49 8.03 4.29 -7.83
CA VAL A 49 8.25 4.35 -9.26
C VAL A 49 7.11 5.12 -9.89
N TRP A 50 7.43 6.12 -10.71
CA TRP A 50 6.42 6.90 -11.43
C TRP A 50 6.88 7.24 -12.84
N LEU A 51 5.91 7.65 -13.66
CA LEU A 51 6.11 8.02 -15.05
C LEU A 51 5.86 9.52 -15.27
N GLU A 52 6.68 10.12 -16.11
CA GLU A 52 6.49 11.47 -16.64
C GLU A 52 6.50 11.46 -18.17
N ASP A 53 5.75 12.39 -18.76
CA ASP A 53 5.79 12.64 -20.20
C ASP A 53 7.08 13.39 -20.60
N ALA A 54 7.30 13.53 -21.91
CA ALA A 54 8.45 14.27 -22.46
C ALA A 54 8.53 15.75 -22.02
N ALA A 55 7.42 16.35 -21.55
CA ALA A 55 7.37 17.71 -21.05
C ALA A 55 7.64 17.81 -19.54
N GLY A 56 7.82 16.67 -18.85
CA GLY A 56 8.04 16.60 -17.41
C GLY A 56 6.75 16.67 -16.60
N ASN A 57 5.59 16.46 -17.22
CA ASN A 57 4.33 16.35 -16.48
C ASN A 57 4.22 14.95 -15.89
N TYR A 58 3.80 14.86 -14.63
CA TYR A 58 3.44 13.61 -14.00
C TYR A 58 2.31 12.91 -14.76
N VAL A 59 2.47 11.61 -15.01
CA VAL A 59 1.48 10.75 -15.64
C VAL A 59 0.80 9.88 -14.59
N GLU A 60 1.57 9.00 -13.94
CA GLU A 60 1.03 8.01 -12.99
C GLU A 60 2.13 7.45 -12.06
N THR A 61 1.75 7.06 -10.85
CA THR A 61 2.59 6.27 -9.93
C THR A 61 2.38 4.79 -10.25
N LEU A 62 3.44 4.11 -10.64
CA LEU A 62 3.40 2.71 -11.10
C LEU A 62 3.59 1.71 -9.96
N TYR A 63 4.34 2.11 -8.92
CA TYR A 63 4.64 1.27 -7.77
C TYR A 63 4.96 2.14 -6.55
N LEU A 64 4.50 1.72 -5.38
CA LEU A 64 4.79 2.36 -4.10
C LEU A 64 4.94 1.31 -2.99
N THR A 65 5.93 1.46 -2.11
CA THR A 65 6.08 0.54 -0.97
C THR A 65 5.00 0.73 0.09
N GLU A 66 4.56 -0.38 0.68
CA GLU A 66 3.44 -0.47 1.63
C GLU A 66 3.50 0.51 2.79
N ALA A 67 4.67 0.70 3.37
CA ALA A 67 4.79 1.60 4.51
C ALA A 67 4.37 3.03 4.13
N THR A 68 4.74 3.50 2.92
CA THR A 68 4.39 4.84 2.47
C THR A 68 2.98 4.92 1.87
N GLY A 69 2.65 3.98 0.98
CA GLY A 69 1.37 3.99 0.28
C GLY A 69 0.20 3.64 1.18
N ARG A 70 0.20 2.45 1.78
CA ARG A 70 -0.93 1.94 2.58
C ARG A 70 -0.87 2.37 4.03
N ARG A 71 0.32 2.33 4.64
CA ARG A 71 0.51 2.68 6.07
C ARG A 71 0.85 4.16 6.30
N GLY A 72 0.72 5.01 5.28
CA GLY A 72 0.82 6.47 5.37
C GLY A 72 2.05 6.99 6.12
N LEU A 73 3.23 6.40 5.89
CA LEU A 73 4.49 6.77 6.55
C LEU A 73 4.77 8.28 6.47
N GLY A 74 4.42 8.92 5.35
CA GLY A 74 4.59 10.35 5.12
C GLY A 74 3.52 11.25 5.74
N ASN A 75 2.38 10.73 6.20
CA ASN A 75 1.28 11.50 6.80
C ASN A 75 0.69 10.82 8.03
N ARG A 76 1.51 10.70 9.07
CA ARG A 76 1.10 10.26 10.41
C ARG A 76 1.25 11.41 11.42
N PRO A 77 0.49 11.39 12.54
CA PRO A 77 0.64 12.37 13.61
C PRO A 77 2.06 12.45 14.18
N GLY A 78 2.46 13.63 14.65
CA GLY A 78 3.80 13.90 15.18
C GLY A 78 4.75 14.50 14.16
N ARG A 79 5.72 15.27 14.66
CA ARG A 79 6.69 16.00 13.82
C ARG A 79 7.58 15.10 12.99
N MET A 80 8.06 15.68 11.90
CA MET A 80 8.96 15.03 10.95
C MET A 80 10.33 14.62 11.51
N ASP A 81 10.82 15.33 12.51
CA ASP A 81 12.14 15.12 13.10
C ASP A 81 12.12 14.20 14.33
N PHE A 82 10.98 13.57 14.62
CA PHE A 82 10.89 12.54 15.64
C PHE A 82 11.77 11.34 15.30
N ASN A 83 12.31 10.68 16.33
CA ASN A 83 12.96 9.38 16.18
C ASN A 83 12.03 8.36 15.51
N SER A 84 12.60 7.37 14.82
CA SER A 84 11.84 6.33 14.11
C SER A 84 12.24 4.94 14.52
N SER A 85 11.34 4.00 14.26
CA SER A 85 11.62 2.57 14.21
C SER A 85 10.66 1.96 13.19
N TRP A 86 11.03 0.81 12.65
CA TRP A 86 10.31 0.10 11.58
C TRP A 86 8.82 -0.11 11.88
N ALA A 87 8.43 -0.25 13.15
CA ALA A 87 7.05 -0.39 13.61
C ALA A 87 6.58 0.73 14.54
N TRP A 88 7.17 1.92 14.44
CA TRP A 88 6.76 3.08 15.23
C TRP A 88 5.56 3.80 14.60
N PRO A 89 4.51 4.19 15.35
CA PRO A 89 3.27 4.73 14.77
C PRO A 89 3.27 6.24 14.49
N TYR A 90 4.26 6.99 14.96
CA TYR A 90 4.25 8.47 14.95
C TYR A 90 5.45 9.11 14.26
N GLY A 91 5.35 10.39 13.92
CA GLY A 91 6.41 11.18 13.31
C GLY A 91 6.45 11.05 11.79
N ARG A 92 5.74 11.93 11.09
CA ARG A 92 5.61 11.92 9.61
C ARG A 92 6.96 11.88 8.88
N ARG A 93 7.07 11.09 7.81
CA ARG A 93 8.31 10.99 7.04
C ARG A 93 8.19 11.64 5.67
N ILE A 94 8.10 12.96 5.66
CA ILE A 94 7.90 13.74 4.41
C ILE A 94 9.11 13.73 3.47
N GLN A 95 10.25 13.35 4.00
CA GLN A 95 11.52 13.19 3.29
C GLN A 95 11.76 11.77 2.73
N THR A 96 10.79 10.86 2.85
CA THR A 96 10.91 9.51 2.26
C THR A 96 10.96 9.59 0.74
N PHE A 97 10.09 10.37 0.11
CA PHE A 97 10.05 10.55 -1.36
C PHE A 97 9.76 12.01 -1.75
N PRO A 98 10.61 12.97 -1.36
CA PRO A 98 10.34 14.39 -1.57
C PRO A 98 10.24 14.76 -3.05
N VAL A 99 10.98 14.10 -3.94
CA VAL A 99 10.90 14.40 -5.38
C VAL A 99 9.54 13.98 -5.93
N TRP A 100 9.14 12.73 -5.71
CA TRP A 100 7.84 12.22 -6.14
C TRP A 100 6.66 13.00 -5.53
N ALA A 101 6.71 13.27 -4.21
CA ALA A 101 5.62 13.91 -3.47
C ALA A 101 5.27 15.30 -4.03
N HIS A 102 6.29 16.04 -4.49
CA HIS A 102 6.11 17.35 -5.08
C HIS A 102 5.73 17.32 -6.57
N ARG A 103 5.77 16.15 -7.23
CA ARG A 103 5.50 16.01 -8.68
C ARG A 103 4.13 15.50 -9.02
N HIS A 104 3.53 14.64 -8.19
CA HIS A 104 2.22 14.06 -8.48
C HIS A 104 1.04 15.06 -8.36
N GLY A 105 1.28 16.24 -7.77
CA GLY A 105 0.30 17.34 -7.75
C GLY A 105 -0.95 17.11 -6.89
N MET A 106 -0.90 16.18 -5.95
CA MET A 106 -2.00 15.85 -5.03
C MET A 106 -1.64 16.28 -3.61
N SER A 107 -2.65 16.53 -2.79
CA SER A 107 -2.47 16.90 -1.38
C SER A 107 -3.64 16.44 -0.54
N TRP A 108 -3.37 16.16 0.74
CA TRP A 108 -4.32 15.70 1.73
C TRP A 108 -4.20 16.55 2.99
N PRO A 109 -5.21 16.56 3.88
CA PRO A 109 -5.03 17.16 5.20
C PRO A 109 -3.86 16.50 5.94
N MET A 110 -2.94 17.30 6.46
CA MET A 110 -1.86 16.81 7.32
C MET A 110 -2.45 16.33 8.64
N LEU A 111 -2.09 15.12 9.06
CA LEU A 111 -2.56 14.54 10.32
C LEU A 111 -1.71 15.02 11.50
N VAL A 112 -2.38 15.47 12.56
CA VAL A 112 -1.76 15.87 13.85
C VAL A 112 -2.44 15.12 14.99
N PHE A 113 -1.83 15.11 16.18
CA PHE A 113 -2.45 14.47 17.34
C PHE A 113 -3.78 15.13 17.72
N GLN A 114 -4.70 14.31 18.23
CA GLN A 114 -6.02 14.75 18.73
C GLN A 114 -5.92 15.76 19.87
N SER A 115 -4.83 15.73 20.64
CA SER A 115 -4.56 16.71 21.71
C SER A 115 -4.22 18.12 21.17
N GLY A 116 -4.01 18.26 19.86
CA GLY A 116 -3.47 19.48 19.24
C GLY A 116 -1.99 19.73 19.56
N THR A 117 -1.33 18.84 20.31
CA THR A 117 0.07 18.99 20.71
C THR A 117 0.95 18.03 19.92
N ASP A 118 1.34 18.45 18.71
CA ASP A 118 2.13 17.65 17.76
C ASP A 118 3.61 17.43 18.16
N ASN A 119 3.99 17.88 19.37
CA ASN A 119 5.35 17.83 19.91
C ASN A 119 5.61 16.66 20.86
N ASP A 120 4.61 15.82 21.14
CA ASP A 120 4.76 14.68 22.04
C ASP A 120 4.92 13.38 21.24
N LEU A 121 5.75 12.44 21.71
CA LEU A 121 5.87 11.10 21.10
C LEU A 121 4.80 10.10 21.60
N SER A 122 3.87 10.55 22.43
CA SER A 122 2.77 9.76 23.00
C SER A 122 1.63 10.66 23.47
N HIS A 123 0.43 10.10 23.62
CA HIS A 123 -0.81 10.84 23.89
C HIS A 123 -1.64 10.15 24.96
N SER A 124 -2.75 10.79 25.35
CA SER A 124 -3.70 10.19 26.29
C SER A 124 -4.29 8.90 25.71
N PHE A 125 -4.40 7.87 26.55
CA PHE A 125 -5.05 6.61 26.18
C PHE A 125 -6.53 6.82 25.78
N SER A 126 -7.17 7.91 26.23
CA SER A 126 -8.52 8.29 25.84
C SER A 126 -8.65 8.79 24.40
N GLN A 127 -7.52 8.95 23.70
CA GLN A 127 -7.42 9.40 22.30
C GLN A 127 -6.65 8.37 21.46
N SER A 128 -6.57 7.13 21.94
CA SER A 128 -5.82 6.06 21.29
C SER A 128 -6.70 4.83 21.19
N SER A 129 -6.84 4.31 19.98
CA SER A 129 -7.55 3.08 19.69
C SER A 129 -6.57 1.96 19.38
N VAL A 130 -7.09 0.73 19.33
CA VAL A 130 -6.29 -0.46 19.06
C VAL A 130 -5.57 -0.34 17.71
N GLU A 131 -4.36 -0.88 17.66
CA GLU A 131 -3.53 -0.93 16.48
C GLU A 131 -3.20 -2.37 16.11
N GLY A 132 -3.38 -2.70 14.83
CA GLY A 132 -3.17 -4.03 14.29
C GLY A 132 -1.79 -4.22 13.66
N TYR A 133 -1.12 -3.12 13.29
CA TYR A 133 0.19 -3.17 12.61
C TYR A 133 1.36 -2.72 13.50
N TYR A 134 1.27 -1.52 14.08
CA TYR A 134 2.37 -0.98 14.88
C TYR A 134 2.50 -1.66 16.23
N CYS A 135 3.71 -1.57 16.76
CA CYS A 135 4.11 -2.29 17.96
C CYS A 135 4.57 -1.29 19.02
N ARG A 136 4.94 -1.81 20.19
CA ARG A 136 5.41 -0.92 21.25
C ARG A 136 6.64 -0.15 20.76
N PRO A 137 6.77 1.09 21.22
CA PRO A 137 8.02 1.81 21.24
C PRO A 137 9.28 1.01 21.66
N LEU A 138 10.33 1.04 20.84
CA LEU A 138 11.68 0.53 21.19
C LEU A 138 12.55 1.63 21.81
N GLN A 139 13.43 1.29 22.75
CA GLN A 139 14.40 2.25 23.30
C GLN A 139 15.67 2.35 22.42
N GLU A 140 16.32 3.52 22.45
CA GLU A 140 17.62 3.73 21.79
C GLU A 140 18.68 2.78 22.41
N GLY A 141 19.00 1.68 21.71
CA GLY A 141 19.94 0.64 22.18
C GLY A 141 19.29 -0.65 22.69
N GLU A 142 17.97 -0.78 22.58
CA GLU A 142 17.30 -2.07 22.75
C GLU A 142 17.74 -3.05 21.64
N PRO A 143 18.20 -4.28 21.96
CA PRO A 143 18.60 -5.23 20.92
C PRO A 143 17.38 -5.65 20.10
N ALA A 144 17.45 -5.47 18.78
CA ALA A 144 16.53 -6.06 17.82
C ALA A 144 16.71 -7.58 17.85
N TRP A 145 15.93 -8.26 18.70
CA TRP A 145 15.89 -9.72 18.68
C TRP A 145 15.25 -10.16 17.37
N ASP A 146 15.69 -11.27 16.78
CA ASP A 146 15.21 -11.86 15.50
C ASP A 146 13.69 -12.17 15.45
N ALA A 147 12.94 -11.80 16.49
CA ALA A 147 11.49 -11.63 16.47
C ALA A 147 11.11 -10.70 17.62
N GLU A 148 11.16 -9.38 17.43
CA GLU A 148 10.41 -8.45 18.26
C GLU A 148 8.91 -8.69 18.01
N THR A 149 8.34 -9.65 18.73
CA THR A 149 6.94 -10.01 18.56
C THR A 149 6.07 -8.85 19.03
N CYS A 150 5.20 -8.36 18.16
CA CYS A 150 4.11 -7.43 18.46
C CYS A 150 3.00 -8.10 19.32
N ALA A 151 3.40 -8.94 20.27
CA ALA A 151 2.54 -9.82 21.05
C ALA A 151 1.59 -9.05 22.00
N SER A 152 1.82 -7.76 22.21
CA SER A 152 0.92 -6.88 22.96
C SER A 152 0.12 -5.99 22.02
N THR A 153 -1.20 -5.93 22.22
CA THR A 153 -2.08 -4.95 21.57
C THR A 153 -1.54 -3.54 21.79
N ALA A 154 -1.12 -2.88 20.71
CA ALA A 154 -0.70 -1.49 20.74
C ALA A 154 -1.92 -0.57 20.67
N TYR A 155 -1.78 0.63 21.22
CA TYR A 155 -2.79 1.69 21.14
C TYR A 155 -2.14 2.92 20.53
N THR A 156 -2.76 3.46 19.49
CA THR A 156 -2.20 4.58 18.75
C THR A 156 -3.26 5.63 18.45
N ASP A 157 -2.85 6.90 18.49
CA ASP A 157 -3.65 8.02 17.99
C ASP A 157 -3.59 8.00 16.46
N LYS A 158 -4.74 7.85 15.81
CA LYS A 158 -4.86 7.85 14.34
C LYS A 158 -4.79 9.26 13.75
N GLY A 159 -4.82 10.27 14.60
CA GLY A 159 -4.71 11.68 14.24
C GLY A 159 -6.00 12.31 13.75
N VAL A 160 -5.97 13.64 13.70
CA VAL A 160 -7.03 14.47 13.13
C VAL A 160 -6.51 15.26 11.94
N PRO A 161 -7.36 15.55 10.95
CA PRO A 161 -7.05 16.51 9.90
C PRO A 161 -6.71 17.87 10.47
N SER A 162 -5.54 18.41 10.12
CA SER A 162 -5.18 19.80 10.42
C SER A 162 -5.58 20.73 9.28
N ALA A 163 -5.38 22.04 9.48
CA ALA A 163 -5.59 23.05 8.43
C ALA A 163 -4.43 23.13 7.42
N SER A 164 -3.34 22.42 7.67
CA SER A 164 -2.20 22.34 6.75
C SER A 164 -2.33 21.11 5.86
N ASP A 165 -1.72 21.17 4.69
CA ASP A 165 -1.71 20.05 3.76
C ASP A 165 -0.43 19.21 3.90
N SER A 166 -0.56 17.93 3.57
CA SER A 166 0.49 16.95 3.38
C SER A 166 0.48 16.49 1.93
N LEU A 167 1.65 16.22 1.38
CA LEU A 167 1.82 15.61 0.05
C LEU A 167 1.74 14.08 0.10
N TYR A 168 1.45 13.51 1.27
CA TYR A 168 1.29 12.07 1.44
C TYR A 168 -0.13 11.74 1.89
N PRO A 169 -0.72 10.64 1.38
CA PRO A 169 -2.06 10.24 1.77
C PRO A 169 -2.10 9.79 3.24
N PRO A 170 -3.26 9.91 3.90
CA PRO A 170 -3.47 9.24 5.18
C PRO A 170 -3.43 7.71 5.00
N ARG A 171 -3.35 7.00 6.13
CA ARG A 171 -3.28 5.53 6.13
C ARG A 171 -4.60 4.91 5.65
N ALA A 172 -4.52 3.88 4.83
CA ALA A 172 -5.69 3.15 4.30
C ALA A 172 -6.07 1.90 5.13
N ASP A 173 -5.23 1.49 6.09
CA ASP A 173 -5.39 0.25 6.85
C ASP A 173 -6.02 0.41 8.24
N VAL A 174 -6.57 1.59 8.54
CA VAL A 174 -7.02 1.95 9.90
C VAL A 174 -8.49 1.62 10.16
N ALA A 175 -8.80 1.19 11.38
CA ALA A 175 -10.16 0.96 11.84
C ALA A 175 -10.65 2.12 12.72
N TYR A 176 -11.81 2.70 12.41
CA TYR A 176 -12.39 3.85 13.12
C TYR A 176 -13.18 3.47 14.39
N THR A 177 -12.72 3.92 15.55
CA THR A 177 -13.33 3.65 16.87
C THR A 177 -14.17 4.84 17.33
N GLU A 178 -15.49 4.69 17.29
CA GLU A 178 -16.40 5.77 17.68
C GLU A 178 -16.18 6.23 19.14
N GLY A 179 -16.06 7.55 19.33
CA GLY A 179 -15.84 8.19 20.63
C GLY A 179 -14.39 8.26 21.09
N VAL A 180 -13.47 7.59 20.39
CA VAL A 180 -12.01 7.63 20.66
C VAL A 180 -11.24 8.21 19.49
N ASP A 181 -11.58 7.81 18.27
CA ASP A 181 -10.95 8.32 17.04
C ASP A 181 -11.75 9.50 16.48
N ASP A 182 -11.07 10.34 15.70
CA ASP A 182 -11.73 11.41 14.94
C ASP A 182 -12.62 10.82 13.84
N PRO A 183 -13.83 11.37 13.59
CA PRO A 183 -14.72 10.88 12.55
C PRO A 183 -14.10 10.82 11.14
N ALA A 184 -13.08 11.63 10.85
CA ALA A 184 -12.38 11.61 9.56
C ALA A 184 -11.66 10.28 9.29
N VAL A 185 -11.25 9.55 10.33
CA VAL A 185 -10.55 8.25 10.22
C VAL A 185 -11.38 7.24 9.42
N ALA A 186 -12.70 7.33 9.47
CA ALA A 186 -13.61 6.42 8.76
C ALA A 186 -13.55 6.55 7.23
N GLY A 187 -12.90 7.58 6.68
CA GLY A 187 -12.75 7.78 5.23
C GLY A 187 -11.31 7.92 4.76
N TYR A 188 -10.31 7.56 5.57
CA TYR A 188 -8.91 7.68 5.17
C TYR A 188 -8.53 6.74 4.02
N ASP A 189 -9.15 5.57 3.94
CA ASP A 189 -8.99 4.62 2.84
C ASP A 189 -9.51 5.19 1.52
N GLU A 190 -10.70 5.79 1.52
CA GLU A 190 -11.28 6.45 0.34
C GLU A 190 -10.44 7.64 -0.15
N MET A 191 -9.68 8.28 0.74
CA MET A 191 -8.79 9.41 0.39
C MET A 191 -7.52 8.96 -0.34
N ASN A 192 -7.12 7.70 -0.25
CA ASN A 192 -5.81 7.24 -0.69
C ASN A 192 -5.85 6.56 -2.07
N PRO A 193 -5.44 7.23 -3.15
CA PRO A 193 -5.48 6.66 -4.49
C PRO A 193 -4.37 5.63 -4.75
N PHE A 194 -3.37 5.53 -3.86
CA PHE A 194 -2.18 4.71 -4.11
C PHE A 194 -2.27 3.29 -3.55
N ASP A 195 -3.31 2.94 -2.79
CA ASP A 195 -3.43 1.58 -2.21
C ASP A 195 -3.42 0.49 -3.29
N ALA A 196 -3.96 0.78 -4.48
CA ALA A 196 -4.00 -0.15 -5.61
C ALA A 196 -2.62 -0.46 -6.23
N VAL A 197 -1.68 0.47 -6.15
CA VAL A 197 -0.30 0.32 -6.68
C VAL A 197 0.71 0.06 -5.57
N THR A 198 0.20 -0.20 -4.36
CA THR A 198 1.00 -0.41 -3.18
C THR A 198 1.33 -1.89 -3.00
N GLN A 199 2.60 -2.20 -2.73
CA GLN A 199 3.06 -3.56 -2.48
C GLN A 199 4.02 -3.63 -1.30
N ALA A 200 4.18 -4.83 -0.73
CA ALA A 200 5.19 -5.06 0.30
C ALA A 200 6.57 -4.62 -0.19
N THR A 201 7.38 -4.08 0.74
CA THR A 201 8.78 -3.76 0.44
C THR A 201 9.49 -5.01 -0.07
N PRO A 202 10.19 -4.96 -1.22
CA PRO A 202 10.88 -6.12 -1.75
C PRO A 202 12.01 -6.56 -0.81
N VAL A 203 12.26 -7.87 -0.77
CA VAL A 203 13.42 -8.41 -0.04
C VAL A 203 14.70 -7.97 -0.74
N GLY A 204 15.72 -7.54 0.02
CA GLY A 204 16.98 -7.12 -0.57
C GLY A 204 17.66 -8.26 -1.34
N GLY A 205 18.22 -7.92 -2.48
CA GLY A 205 18.84 -8.87 -3.42
C GLY A 205 17.84 -9.64 -4.29
N ALA A 206 16.52 -9.54 -4.04
CA ALA A 206 15.53 -10.08 -4.94
C ALA A 206 15.37 -9.16 -6.15
N HIS A 207 15.43 -9.72 -7.36
CA HIS A 207 15.19 -8.97 -8.58
C HIS A 207 13.71 -8.55 -8.65
N LEU A 208 13.44 -7.25 -8.79
CA LEU A 208 12.10 -6.73 -8.99
C LEU A 208 11.90 -6.42 -10.47
N LEU A 209 10.82 -6.96 -11.04
CA LEU A 209 10.33 -6.64 -12.37
C LEU A 209 8.91 -6.08 -12.21
N LEU A 210 8.68 -4.88 -12.73
CA LEU A 210 7.38 -4.23 -12.79
C LEU A 210 6.95 -4.12 -14.24
N ASN A 211 5.78 -4.67 -14.55
CA ASN A 211 5.21 -4.61 -15.89
C ASN A 211 4.02 -3.67 -15.88
N TRP A 212 4.14 -2.59 -16.63
CA TRP A 212 3.09 -1.58 -16.75
C TRP A 212 2.67 -1.45 -18.22
N PRO A 213 1.48 -1.96 -18.59
CA PRO A 213 0.94 -1.69 -19.90
C PRO A 213 0.49 -0.24 -19.99
N LEU A 214 0.85 0.41 -21.08
CA LEU A 214 0.44 1.76 -21.40
C LEU A 214 -1.09 1.80 -21.58
N PRO A 215 -1.82 2.59 -20.78
CA PRO A 215 -3.24 2.84 -21.00
C PRO A 215 -3.54 3.33 -22.43
N ALA A 216 -4.66 2.85 -22.99
CA ALA A 216 -5.02 3.12 -24.39
C ALA A 216 -5.24 4.61 -24.72
N ASP A 217 -5.50 5.44 -23.71
CA ASP A 217 -5.69 6.88 -23.80
C ASP A 217 -4.38 7.68 -23.73
N LEU A 218 -3.26 7.05 -23.34
CA LEU A 218 -1.95 7.70 -23.38
C LEU A 218 -1.33 7.64 -24.79
N PRO A 219 -0.69 8.74 -25.25
CA PRO A 219 -0.07 8.77 -26.57
C PRO A 219 1.21 7.95 -26.62
N LEU A 220 1.53 7.38 -27.77
CA LEU A 220 2.89 6.88 -28.02
C LEU A 220 3.88 8.05 -28.04
N GLY A 221 5.11 7.84 -27.59
CA GLY A 221 6.12 8.90 -27.56
C GLY A 221 7.20 8.71 -26.49
N ASP A 222 7.90 9.81 -26.20
CA ASP A 222 8.96 9.83 -25.21
C ASP A 222 8.39 10.00 -23.79
N TYR A 223 8.89 9.16 -22.89
CA TYR A 223 8.56 9.16 -21.48
C TYR A 223 9.83 9.10 -20.63
N VAL A 224 9.69 9.40 -19.35
CA VAL A 224 10.74 9.25 -18.36
C VAL A 224 10.20 8.45 -17.20
N VAL A 225 10.79 7.29 -16.95
CA VAL A 225 10.56 6.53 -15.73
C VAL A 225 11.50 7.06 -14.66
N TRP A 226 10.93 7.32 -13.49
CA TRP A 226 11.66 7.74 -12.32
C TRP A 226 11.52 6.69 -11.22
N VAL A 227 12.63 6.42 -10.53
CA VAL A 227 12.67 5.55 -9.35
C VAL A 227 13.30 6.36 -8.22
N GLU A 228 12.57 6.57 -7.13
CA GLU A 228 13.10 7.22 -5.93
C GLU A 228 13.16 6.21 -4.78
N VAL A 229 14.33 6.16 -4.14
CA VAL A 229 14.69 5.14 -3.16
C VAL A 229 15.18 5.79 -1.89
N SER A 230 14.50 5.50 -0.78
CA SER A 230 14.86 5.97 0.56
C SER A 230 15.14 4.81 1.49
N LYS A 231 16.02 5.05 2.46
CA LYS A 231 16.31 4.14 3.55
C LYS A 231 16.16 4.89 4.86
N GLU A 232 15.36 4.36 5.77
CA GLU A 232 14.96 5.05 7.00
C GLU A 232 16.16 5.40 7.89
N SER A 233 17.17 4.51 7.92
CA SER A 233 18.43 4.70 8.67
C SER A 233 19.63 4.40 7.78
N ASP A 234 20.28 5.45 7.29
CA ASP A 234 21.42 5.37 6.36
C ASP A 234 22.49 6.41 6.69
N PHE A 235 23.17 6.25 7.82
CA PHE A 235 24.11 7.25 8.32
C PHE A 235 25.48 7.17 7.65
N ASN A 236 26.09 8.33 7.42
CA ASN A 236 27.47 8.44 6.93
C ASN A 236 28.22 9.59 7.60
N ALA A 237 29.30 10.08 6.98
CA ALA A 237 30.10 11.18 7.55
C ALA A 237 29.34 12.52 7.63
N GLU A 238 28.41 12.79 6.72
CA GLU A 238 27.66 14.05 6.67
C GLU A 238 26.32 13.92 7.42
N TYR A 239 25.56 12.87 7.10
CA TYR A 239 24.26 12.56 7.67
C TYR A 239 24.43 11.64 8.88
N ASN A 240 24.76 12.24 10.03
CA ASN A 240 25.01 11.53 11.29
C ASN A 240 24.35 12.22 12.49
N PRO A 241 24.26 11.54 13.66
CA PRO A 241 23.65 12.10 14.87
C PRO A 241 24.31 13.36 15.45
N THR A 242 25.52 13.72 15.01
CA THR A 242 26.18 14.97 15.42
C THR A 242 25.70 16.15 14.56
N SER A 243 25.65 15.96 13.24
CA SER A 243 25.15 16.97 12.30
C SER A 243 23.62 17.11 12.40
N TYR A 244 22.94 16.00 12.67
CA TYR A 244 21.49 15.89 12.76
C TYR A 244 21.08 15.18 14.06
N PRO A 245 21.12 15.89 15.20
CA PRO A 245 20.83 15.31 16.50
C PRO A 245 19.35 14.96 16.67
N ALA A 246 19.08 13.95 17.49
CA ALA A 246 17.74 13.64 17.96
C ALA A 246 17.09 14.88 18.60
N PRO A 247 15.76 15.05 18.48
CA PRO A 247 15.09 16.22 18.99
C PRO A 247 15.16 16.27 20.52
N THR A 248 15.36 17.47 21.06
CA THR A 248 15.46 17.71 22.51
C THR A 248 14.19 18.35 23.05
N GLY A 249 13.90 18.14 24.34
CA GLY A 249 12.74 18.75 25.00
C GLY A 249 11.39 18.11 24.64
N ILE A 250 11.42 16.87 24.15
CA ILE A 250 10.23 16.09 23.78
C ILE A 250 10.02 14.98 24.82
N LEU A 251 8.76 14.78 25.24
CA LEU A 251 8.42 13.64 26.10
C LEU A 251 8.66 12.34 25.35
N TYR A 252 9.32 11.38 26.02
CA TYR A 252 9.66 10.06 25.45
C TYR A 252 10.70 10.07 24.33
N SER A 253 11.54 11.12 24.23
CA SER A 253 12.61 11.22 23.22
C SER A 253 13.68 10.12 23.28
N GLN A 254 13.69 9.30 24.33
CA GLN A 254 14.57 8.13 24.48
C GLN A 254 14.14 6.91 23.65
N TYR A 255 12.99 6.97 22.98
CA TYR A 255 12.47 5.89 22.16
C TYR A 255 12.73 6.14 20.66
N GLY A 256 12.81 5.05 19.90
CA GLY A 256 13.20 5.03 18.50
C GLY A 256 14.69 5.26 18.29
N LEU A 257 15.09 5.25 17.03
CA LEU A 257 16.41 5.62 16.54
C LEU A 257 16.36 7.05 16.00
N PRO A 258 17.43 7.84 16.18
CA PRO A 258 17.52 9.18 15.60
C PRO A 258 17.21 9.15 14.11
N TYR A 259 16.33 10.04 13.68
CA TYR A 259 15.94 10.12 12.29
C TYR A 259 16.80 11.17 11.57
N ARG A 260 17.75 10.74 10.71
CA ARG A 260 18.36 11.47 9.56
C ARG A 260 19.61 10.75 9.03
N GLY A 261 19.36 9.68 8.28
CA GLY A 261 20.34 9.15 7.33
C GLY A 261 20.41 9.99 6.06
N GLN A 262 21.16 9.52 5.08
CA GLN A 262 21.26 10.11 3.75
C GLN A 262 19.87 10.25 3.10
N PRO A 263 19.62 11.34 2.34
CA PRO A 263 18.35 11.61 1.67
C PRO A 263 17.97 10.51 0.67
N SER A 264 16.73 10.53 0.17
CA SER A 264 16.34 9.70 -0.95
C SER A 264 17.27 9.91 -2.15
N VAL A 265 17.57 8.84 -2.89
CA VAL A 265 18.30 8.92 -4.16
C VAL A 265 17.33 8.62 -5.30
N VAL A 266 17.55 9.26 -6.44
CA VAL A 266 16.65 9.23 -7.57
C VAL A 266 17.37 8.71 -8.81
N TYR A 267 16.71 7.83 -9.56
CA TYR A 267 17.16 7.32 -10.84
C TYR A 267 16.19 7.79 -11.92
N ARG A 268 16.75 8.18 -13.07
CA ARG A 268 16.01 8.74 -14.20
C ARG A 268 16.32 7.92 -15.45
N VAL A 269 15.30 7.31 -16.05
CA VAL A 269 15.45 6.47 -17.24
C VAL A 269 14.51 6.96 -18.35
N PRO A 270 15.02 7.71 -19.33
CA PRO A 270 14.27 8.04 -20.53
C PRO A 270 13.99 6.78 -21.38
N VAL A 271 12.78 6.67 -21.91
CA VAL A 271 12.35 5.57 -22.79
C VAL A 271 11.39 6.10 -23.85
N THR A 272 11.42 5.52 -25.06
CA THR A 272 10.48 5.87 -26.13
C THR A 272 9.51 4.71 -26.32
N VAL A 273 8.24 4.95 -26.02
CA VAL A 273 7.18 3.96 -26.19
C VAL A 273 6.63 4.03 -27.61
N GLY A 274 6.86 2.97 -28.39
CA GLY A 274 6.47 2.87 -29.79
C GLY A 274 6.35 1.41 -30.21
N ASN A 275 6.30 1.13 -31.51
CA ASN A 275 6.11 -0.24 -32.02
C ASN A 275 7.39 -1.09 -31.98
N ASP A 276 8.53 -0.44 -31.82
CA ASP A 276 9.84 -1.10 -31.73
C ASP A 276 10.26 -1.20 -30.25
N LEU A 277 10.98 -2.28 -29.91
CA LEU A 277 11.61 -2.41 -28.61
C LEU A 277 12.60 -1.27 -28.38
N THR A 278 12.42 -0.53 -27.30
CA THR A 278 13.40 0.44 -26.81
C THR A 278 13.85 0.09 -25.40
N ILE A 279 15.11 0.37 -25.10
CA ILE A 279 15.72 0.07 -23.80
C ILE A 279 16.41 1.33 -23.31
N GLY A 280 16.01 1.80 -22.13
CA GLY A 280 16.70 2.82 -21.35
C GLY A 280 17.37 2.18 -20.13
N THR A 281 18.50 2.74 -19.70
CA THR A 281 19.15 2.31 -18.45
C THR A 281 19.67 3.50 -17.65
N ALA A 282 19.65 3.37 -16.33
CA ALA A 282 20.43 4.17 -15.41
C ALA A 282 21.56 3.31 -14.84
N THR A 283 22.80 3.76 -15.01
CA THR A 283 24.01 3.11 -14.45
C THR A 283 24.55 3.84 -13.22
N THR A 284 23.95 4.99 -12.90
CA THR A 284 24.19 5.81 -11.73
C THR A 284 22.87 6.45 -11.32
N PHE A 285 22.77 6.88 -10.08
CA PHE A 285 21.71 7.79 -9.65
C PHE A 285 21.84 9.16 -10.35
N ASP A 286 20.69 9.79 -10.64
CA ASP A 286 20.57 11.10 -11.27
C ASP A 286 20.80 12.23 -10.26
N GLY A 287 20.44 11.99 -9.00
CA GLY A 287 20.58 12.94 -7.90
C GLY A 287 19.86 12.49 -6.65
N TYR A 288 19.69 13.39 -5.69
CA TYR A 288 19.06 13.10 -4.41
C TYR A 288 18.01 14.16 -4.02
N GLY A 289 17.03 13.77 -3.21
CA GLY A 289 15.94 14.64 -2.76
C GLY A 289 16.35 15.60 -1.64
N ASP A 290 15.44 16.49 -1.22
CA ASP A 290 15.70 17.35 -0.07
C ASP A 290 15.80 16.54 1.23
N PRO A 291 16.87 16.69 2.04
CA PRO A 291 17.01 15.99 3.31
C PRO A 291 15.90 16.30 4.32
N ASP A 292 15.25 17.46 4.21
CA ASP A 292 14.12 17.87 5.04
C ASP A 292 12.76 17.66 4.35
N GLY A 293 12.74 17.17 3.10
CA GLY A 293 11.54 17.01 2.30
C GLY A 293 10.73 18.29 2.08
N LEU A 294 11.39 19.45 2.00
CA LEU A 294 10.77 20.76 1.82
C LEU A 294 10.48 21.10 0.35
N ASP A 295 11.15 20.44 -0.59
CA ASP A 295 11.01 20.67 -2.02
C ASP A 295 11.15 19.37 -2.84
N GLY A 296 10.77 19.45 -4.11
CA GLY A 296 10.89 18.35 -5.09
C GLY A 296 12.07 18.48 -6.04
N ASP A 297 13.05 19.34 -5.73
CA ASP A 297 14.19 19.57 -6.61
C ASP A 297 15.18 18.40 -6.52
N VAL A 298 15.63 17.92 -7.67
CA VAL A 298 16.68 16.88 -7.74
C VAL A 298 18.04 17.56 -7.59
N ARG A 299 18.69 17.32 -6.45
CA ARG A 299 20.04 17.84 -6.16
C ARG A 299 21.08 17.01 -6.89
N VAL A 300 22.04 17.70 -7.50
CA VAL A 300 23.12 17.07 -8.27
C VAL A 300 23.98 16.21 -7.34
N PRO A 301 24.40 15.00 -7.76
CA PRO A 301 25.33 14.17 -7.01
C PRO A 301 26.56 14.94 -6.50
N ASP A 302 26.85 14.80 -5.21
CA ASP A 302 28.00 15.43 -4.55
C ASP A 302 28.63 14.49 -3.51
N GLY A 303 29.63 14.98 -2.78
CA GLY A 303 30.39 14.20 -1.80
C GLY A 303 29.66 13.95 -0.47
N THR A 304 28.39 14.36 -0.33
CA THR A 304 27.60 14.10 0.87
C THR A 304 26.93 12.72 0.83
N ILE A 305 26.79 12.12 -0.36
CA ILE A 305 26.17 10.82 -0.57
C ILE A 305 27.25 9.75 -0.77
N ASP A 306 27.14 8.65 -0.04
CA ASP A 306 28.02 7.49 -0.18
C ASP A 306 27.82 6.85 -1.55
N THR A 307 28.93 6.52 -2.21
CA THR A 307 28.91 5.94 -3.57
C THR A 307 29.58 4.57 -3.66
N ASP A 308 30.26 4.15 -2.59
CA ASP A 308 31.05 2.93 -2.51
C ASP A 308 30.75 2.07 -1.27
N VAL A 309 29.74 2.43 -0.49
CA VAL A 309 29.27 1.68 0.69
C VAL A 309 28.05 0.84 0.31
N PRO A 310 28.14 -0.51 0.31
CA PRO A 310 27.02 -1.37 -0.09
C PRO A 310 25.72 -1.09 0.70
N GLY A 311 24.59 -0.92 -0.02
CA GLY A 311 23.28 -0.68 0.58
C GLY A 311 23.07 0.72 1.18
N SER A 312 23.98 1.65 0.89
CA SER A 312 23.98 3.02 1.40
C SER A 312 24.11 4.03 0.26
N GLY A 313 23.47 5.20 0.41
CA GLY A 313 23.53 6.27 -0.58
C GLY A 313 23.17 5.80 -1.99
N ALA A 314 24.09 5.95 -2.94
CA ALA A 314 23.92 5.55 -4.33
C ALA A 314 23.90 4.02 -4.56
N GLN A 315 24.34 3.22 -3.58
CA GLN A 315 24.42 1.75 -3.64
C GLN A 315 23.18 1.07 -3.04
N ARG A 316 22.05 1.79 -2.92
CA ARG A 316 20.75 1.23 -2.49
C ARG A 316 20.12 0.33 -3.56
N LEU A 317 20.48 0.52 -4.83
CA LEU A 317 20.20 -0.46 -5.88
C LEU A 317 21.49 -1.22 -6.22
N LEU A 318 21.38 -2.53 -6.40
CA LEU A 318 22.47 -3.39 -6.82
C LEU A 318 22.64 -3.32 -8.33
N THR A 319 23.90 -3.26 -8.77
CA THR A 319 24.21 -3.39 -10.19
C THR A 319 23.84 -4.78 -10.68
N THR A 320 22.92 -4.83 -11.65
CA THR A 320 22.50 -6.04 -12.33
C THR A 320 23.19 -6.12 -13.69
N VAL A 321 23.60 -7.33 -14.08
CA VAL A 321 24.27 -7.59 -15.38
C VAL A 321 23.43 -8.58 -16.18
N ASP A 322 22.99 -8.15 -17.35
CA ASP A 322 22.29 -8.97 -18.34
C ASP A 322 23.05 -8.95 -19.68
N GLY A 323 23.72 -10.05 -20.00
CA GLY A 323 24.64 -10.12 -21.13
C GLY A 323 25.79 -9.10 -21.01
N GLU A 324 25.83 -8.13 -21.92
CA GLU A 324 26.82 -7.03 -21.91
C GLU A 324 26.29 -5.75 -21.23
N LEU A 325 25.02 -5.72 -20.84
CA LEU A 325 24.39 -4.56 -20.20
C LEU A 325 24.53 -4.64 -18.68
N ALA A 326 25.15 -3.62 -18.08
CA ALA A 326 25.14 -3.41 -16.64
C ALA A 326 24.29 -2.19 -16.29
N TYR A 327 23.39 -2.31 -15.32
CA TYR A 327 22.45 -1.25 -14.93
C TYR A 327 22.08 -1.30 -13.45
N LEU A 328 21.62 -0.17 -12.91
CA LEU A 328 20.95 -0.06 -11.61
C LEU A 328 19.43 -0.11 -11.79
N VAL A 329 18.94 0.54 -12.84
CA VAL A 329 17.55 0.45 -13.32
C VAL A 329 17.60 0.27 -14.83
N ARG A 330 16.84 -0.69 -15.36
CA ARG A 330 16.57 -0.80 -16.78
C ARG A 330 15.06 -0.60 -16.98
N VAL A 331 14.74 -0.01 -18.13
CA VAL A 331 13.38 0.17 -18.60
C VAL A 331 13.31 -0.32 -20.02
N GLN A 332 12.37 -1.20 -20.31
CA GLN A 332 12.14 -1.72 -21.65
C GLN A 332 10.73 -1.34 -22.07
N ALA A 333 10.57 -0.57 -23.15
CA ALA A 333 9.28 -0.37 -23.77
C ALA A 333 9.18 -1.29 -24.98
N ARG A 334 8.21 -2.19 -24.97
CA ARG A 334 7.97 -3.15 -26.05
C ARG A 334 6.53 -3.10 -26.52
N ALA A 335 6.33 -3.40 -27.79
CA ALA A 335 5.01 -3.65 -28.33
C ALA A 335 4.76 -5.15 -28.31
N GLU A 336 3.69 -5.55 -27.66
CA GLU A 336 3.22 -6.93 -27.69
C GLU A 336 1.95 -7.01 -28.52
N ARG A 337 1.81 -8.13 -29.23
CA ARG A 337 0.61 -8.43 -30.00
C ARG A 337 -0.22 -9.42 -29.21
N ASP A 338 -0.93 -8.89 -28.24
CA ASP A 338 -1.84 -9.68 -27.42
C ASP A 338 -3.08 -8.86 -27.03
N ASP A 339 -4.21 -9.28 -27.61
CA ASP A 339 -5.54 -8.72 -27.37
C ASP A 339 -6.43 -9.73 -26.62
N ALA A 340 -5.90 -10.93 -26.34
CA ALA A 340 -6.64 -12.06 -25.83
C ALA A 340 -6.33 -12.22 -24.35
N ALA A 341 -7.30 -11.88 -23.51
CA ALA A 341 -7.15 -12.09 -22.08
C ALA A 341 -6.86 -13.58 -21.76
N PRO A 342 -6.05 -13.85 -20.71
CA PRO A 342 -5.82 -15.19 -20.20
C PRO A 342 -7.10 -15.98 -19.96
N ALA A 343 -6.98 -17.31 -20.05
CA ALA A 343 -8.06 -18.17 -19.58
C ALA A 343 -8.28 -18.00 -18.07
N ALA A 344 -9.47 -18.38 -17.59
CA ALA A 344 -9.68 -18.49 -16.15
C ALA A 344 -8.77 -19.57 -15.57
N PRO A 345 -8.19 -19.37 -14.38
CA PRO A 345 -7.60 -20.47 -13.62
C PRO A 345 -8.57 -21.64 -13.55
N ALA A 346 -8.09 -22.87 -13.71
CA ALA A 346 -8.95 -24.05 -13.79
C ALA A 346 -8.88 -24.89 -12.52
N ASP A 347 -9.83 -25.80 -12.34
CA ASP A 347 -9.85 -26.79 -11.25
C ASP A 347 -9.57 -26.19 -9.86
N GLY A 348 -10.17 -25.04 -9.56
CA GLY A 348 -10.10 -24.41 -8.26
C GLY A 348 -10.66 -25.32 -7.16
N GLN A 349 -9.81 -25.67 -6.18
CA GLN A 349 -10.14 -26.60 -5.11
C GLN A 349 -9.63 -26.10 -3.76
N VAL A 350 -10.29 -26.59 -2.72
CA VAL A 350 -9.88 -26.36 -1.34
C VAL A 350 -8.95 -27.50 -0.92
N VAL A 351 -7.72 -27.18 -0.53
CA VAL A 351 -6.71 -28.15 -0.09
C VAL A 351 -6.78 -28.39 1.41
N ASP A 352 -6.78 -27.31 2.18
CA ASP A 352 -6.85 -27.34 3.64
C ASP A 352 -7.60 -26.12 4.17
N VAL A 353 -8.31 -26.29 5.27
CA VAL A 353 -9.07 -25.21 5.90
C VAL A 353 -9.02 -25.36 7.41
N THR A 354 -8.58 -24.29 8.08
CA THR A 354 -8.62 -24.17 9.54
C THR A 354 -9.72 -23.21 9.96
N ALA A 355 -9.76 -22.87 11.25
CA ALA A 355 -10.65 -21.84 11.77
C ALA A 355 -10.24 -20.42 11.32
N THR A 356 -8.99 -20.19 10.90
CA THR A 356 -8.48 -18.84 10.59
C THR A 356 -7.63 -18.74 9.33
N THR A 357 -7.42 -19.85 8.62
CA THR A 357 -6.65 -19.91 7.39
C THR A 357 -7.32 -20.86 6.40
N ALA A 358 -7.11 -20.64 5.11
CA ALA A 358 -7.47 -21.59 4.07
C ALA A 358 -6.34 -21.71 3.06
N THR A 359 -6.04 -22.93 2.62
CA THR A 359 -5.17 -23.20 1.47
C THR A 359 -6.03 -23.69 0.33
N VAL A 360 -5.98 -22.98 -0.79
CA VAL A 360 -6.67 -23.33 -2.03
C VAL A 360 -5.65 -23.73 -3.10
N SER A 361 -6.06 -24.54 -4.06
CA SER A 361 -5.29 -24.86 -5.24
C SER A 361 -6.05 -24.53 -6.51
N PHE A 362 -5.34 -24.24 -7.58
CA PHE A 362 -5.90 -24.11 -8.92
C PHE A 362 -4.85 -24.56 -9.95
N VAL A 363 -5.29 -24.79 -11.18
CA VAL A 363 -4.44 -25.09 -12.34
C VAL A 363 -4.16 -23.79 -13.08
N GLU A 364 -2.88 -23.48 -13.28
CA GLU A 364 -2.42 -22.26 -13.94
C GLU A 364 -2.96 -22.20 -15.39
N PRO A 365 -3.65 -21.12 -15.79
CA PRO A 365 -4.14 -20.95 -17.15
C PRO A 365 -3.00 -20.63 -18.11
N GLY A 366 -3.28 -20.75 -19.41
CA GLY A 366 -2.43 -20.17 -20.44
C GLY A 366 -2.80 -18.70 -20.71
N ASP A 367 -1.83 -17.99 -21.26
CA ASP A 367 -1.93 -16.60 -21.72
C ASP A 367 -2.93 -16.51 -22.88
N ASP A 368 -2.71 -17.32 -23.91
CA ASP A 368 -3.60 -17.50 -25.05
C ASP A 368 -4.34 -18.84 -24.95
N GLY A 369 -5.22 -18.96 -23.96
CA GLY A 369 -5.95 -20.19 -23.68
C GLY A 369 -5.14 -21.21 -22.87
N LEU A 370 -4.39 -22.11 -23.53
CA LEU A 370 -3.44 -23.04 -22.88
C LEU A 370 -1.99 -22.82 -23.33
N ASP A 371 -1.76 -21.90 -24.27
CA ASP A 371 -0.44 -21.56 -24.77
C ASP A 371 0.08 -20.31 -24.04
N GLY A 372 1.37 -20.28 -23.73
CA GLY A 372 1.99 -19.15 -23.01
C GLY A 372 1.83 -19.23 -21.49
N ARG A 373 2.60 -18.39 -20.79
CA ARG A 373 2.60 -18.25 -19.32
C ARG A 373 2.02 -16.88 -19.00
N VAL A 374 1.06 -16.83 -18.10
CA VAL A 374 0.47 -15.57 -17.63
C VAL A 374 1.48 -14.75 -16.84
N GLU A 375 1.35 -13.43 -16.83
CA GLU A 375 2.27 -12.53 -16.12
C GLU A 375 1.99 -12.48 -14.61
N GLY A 376 0.76 -12.73 -14.20
CA GLY A 376 0.44 -12.84 -12.78
C GLY A 376 -1.03 -13.04 -12.49
N TYR A 377 -1.38 -12.87 -11.22
CA TYR A 377 -2.72 -13.13 -10.71
C TYR A 377 -3.17 -12.02 -9.78
N GLU A 378 -4.45 -11.66 -9.89
CA GLU A 378 -5.14 -10.88 -8.86
C GLU A 378 -5.95 -11.84 -7.99
N VAL A 379 -5.66 -11.86 -6.69
CA VAL A 379 -6.33 -12.75 -5.74
C VAL A 379 -7.03 -11.94 -4.66
N ARG A 380 -8.32 -12.21 -4.48
CA ARG A 380 -9.16 -11.55 -3.49
C ARG A 380 -10.04 -12.55 -2.77
N TYR A 381 -10.50 -12.19 -1.57
CA TYR A 381 -11.45 -13.00 -0.83
C TYR A 381 -12.61 -12.16 -0.30
N ARG A 382 -13.78 -12.78 -0.21
CA ARG A 382 -15.01 -12.17 0.26
C ARG A 382 -15.71 -13.08 1.25
N ALA A 383 -16.17 -12.52 2.37
CA ALA A 383 -16.90 -13.23 3.41
C ALA A 383 -18.41 -13.01 3.28
N GLY A 384 -19.21 -14.05 3.54
CA GLY A 384 -20.66 -13.98 3.77
C GLY A 384 -21.54 -13.60 2.57
N THR A 385 -20.96 -13.18 1.44
CA THR A 385 -21.70 -12.94 0.20
C THR A 385 -20.91 -13.51 -0.97
N ALA A 386 -21.63 -14.18 -1.88
CA ALA A 386 -21.03 -14.78 -3.05
C ALA A 386 -20.22 -13.75 -3.85
N MET A 387 -19.01 -14.15 -4.22
CA MET A 387 -18.21 -13.36 -5.13
C MET A 387 -18.79 -13.47 -6.54
N VAL A 388 -18.80 -12.34 -7.25
CA VAL A 388 -19.12 -12.24 -8.67
C VAL A 388 -18.20 -11.20 -9.29
N GLU A 389 -18.11 -11.16 -10.62
CA GLU A 389 -17.25 -10.21 -11.34
C GLU A 389 -17.41 -8.75 -10.84
N ASP A 390 -18.66 -8.28 -10.71
CA ASP A 390 -18.97 -6.89 -10.33
C ASP A 390 -18.47 -6.49 -8.93
N ASN A 391 -18.30 -7.45 -8.01
CA ASN A 391 -17.89 -7.18 -6.63
C ASN A 391 -16.45 -7.62 -6.32
N PHE A 392 -15.74 -8.17 -7.32
CA PHE A 392 -14.38 -8.66 -7.15
C PHE A 392 -13.43 -7.56 -6.69
N LEU A 393 -13.37 -6.42 -7.40
CA LEU A 393 -12.47 -5.31 -7.07
C LEU A 393 -12.77 -4.62 -5.73
N ALA A 394 -13.98 -4.78 -5.19
CA ALA A 394 -14.36 -4.30 -3.86
C ALA A 394 -14.13 -5.34 -2.75
N SER A 395 -13.61 -6.53 -3.09
CA SER A 395 -13.30 -7.60 -2.14
C SER A 395 -11.87 -7.47 -1.61
N ASN A 396 -11.57 -8.13 -0.49
CA ASN A 396 -10.31 -7.94 0.21
C ASN A 396 -9.15 -8.55 -0.59
N PRO A 397 -8.07 -7.78 -0.89
CA PRO A 397 -6.91 -8.34 -1.57
C PRO A 397 -6.17 -9.33 -0.69
N VAL A 398 -5.65 -10.39 -1.31
CA VAL A 398 -4.66 -11.28 -0.70
C VAL A 398 -3.29 -10.84 -1.19
N ALA A 399 -2.41 -10.44 -0.27
CA ALA A 399 -1.02 -10.14 -0.61
C ALA A 399 -0.28 -11.45 -0.91
N VAL A 400 -0.16 -11.80 -2.19
CA VAL A 400 0.56 -12.99 -2.64
C VAL A 400 1.64 -12.57 -3.62
N SER A 401 2.91 -12.83 -3.26
CA SER A 401 4.01 -12.78 -4.22
C SER A 401 4.14 -14.14 -4.86
N MET A 402 3.56 -14.32 -6.05
CA MET A 402 3.61 -15.57 -6.80
C MET A 402 4.24 -15.32 -8.18
N VAL A 403 5.34 -16.02 -8.45
CA VAL A 403 5.87 -16.13 -9.83
C VAL A 403 5.03 -17.18 -10.55
N PRO A 404 4.34 -16.86 -11.67
CA PRO A 404 3.57 -17.83 -12.45
C PRO A 404 4.45 -18.96 -12.97
N ASP A 405 3.89 -20.16 -13.13
CA ASP A 405 4.54 -21.33 -13.73
C ASP A 405 3.90 -21.70 -15.08
N ASP A 406 4.34 -22.79 -15.72
CA ASP A 406 3.79 -23.22 -17.01
C ASP A 406 2.30 -23.56 -16.89
N ALA A 407 1.53 -23.22 -17.93
CA ALA A 407 0.10 -23.54 -18.02
C ALA A 407 -0.15 -25.04 -17.79
N GLY A 408 -1.18 -25.36 -17.01
CA GLY A 408 -1.53 -26.73 -16.63
C GLY A 408 -0.84 -27.24 -15.35
N THR A 409 0.08 -26.47 -14.76
CA THR A 409 0.63 -26.80 -13.44
C THR A 409 -0.37 -26.50 -12.32
N THR A 410 -0.39 -27.31 -11.26
CA THR A 410 -1.23 -27.06 -10.09
C THR A 410 -0.47 -26.19 -9.08
N ARG A 411 -1.09 -25.10 -8.65
CA ARG A 411 -0.56 -24.12 -7.72
C ARG A 411 -1.37 -24.10 -6.43
N GLU A 412 -0.71 -23.95 -5.29
CA GLU A 412 -1.36 -23.73 -3.99
C GLU A 412 -1.15 -22.31 -3.49
N LEU A 413 -2.15 -21.78 -2.80
CA LEU A 413 -2.18 -20.47 -2.17
C LEU A 413 -2.77 -20.56 -0.77
N THR A 414 -2.08 -20.00 0.23
CA THR A 414 -2.60 -19.87 1.60
C THR A 414 -3.11 -18.45 1.88
N ILE A 415 -4.33 -18.37 2.40
CA ILE A 415 -5.03 -17.14 2.78
C ILE A 415 -5.10 -17.09 4.30
N PRO A 416 -4.38 -16.15 4.95
CA PRO A 416 -4.43 -15.99 6.39
C PRO A 416 -5.57 -15.06 6.83
N GLY A 417 -5.88 -15.05 8.13
CA GLY A 417 -6.73 -14.02 8.75
C GLY A 417 -8.23 -14.19 8.52
N LEU A 418 -8.69 -15.41 8.26
CA LEU A 418 -10.10 -15.73 8.06
C LEU A 418 -10.85 -15.84 9.39
N LEU A 419 -12.16 -15.62 9.33
CA LEU A 419 -13.10 -15.86 10.40
C LEU A 419 -13.45 -17.36 10.49
N PRO A 420 -13.61 -17.96 11.68
CA PRO A 420 -14.11 -19.33 11.81
C PRO A 420 -15.56 -19.46 11.34
N GLN A 421 -15.98 -20.66 10.95
CA GLN A 421 -17.37 -20.98 10.56
C GLN A 421 -18.02 -19.95 9.62
N THR A 422 -17.24 -19.43 8.68
CA THR A 422 -17.65 -18.36 7.77
C THR A 422 -17.47 -18.85 6.35
N ASP A 423 -18.49 -18.63 5.53
CA ASP A 423 -18.44 -18.91 4.10
C ASP A 423 -17.62 -17.82 3.42
N TYR A 424 -16.63 -18.27 2.66
CA TYR A 424 -15.69 -17.46 1.90
C TYR A 424 -15.73 -17.84 0.44
N TRP A 425 -15.59 -16.82 -0.40
CA TRP A 425 -15.33 -16.96 -1.83
C TRP A 425 -13.97 -16.36 -2.11
N VAL A 426 -13.08 -17.17 -2.67
CA VAL A 426 -11.76 -16.76 -3.13
C VAL A 426 -11.82 -16.59 -4.64
N GLY A 427 -11.64 -15.37 -5.12
CA GLY A 427 -11.56 -15.07 -6.53
C GLY A 427 -10.11 -14.98 -6.99
N ILE A 428 -9.82 -15.65 -8.09
CA ILE A 428 -8.51 -15.67 -8.72
C ILE A 428 -8.73 -15.38 -10.21
N ARG A 429 -8.07 -14.37 -10.75
CA ARG A 429 -7.96 -14.18 -12.20
C ARG A 429 -6.51 -13.96 -12.59
N ALA A 430 -6.13 -14.52 -13.73
CA ALA A 430 -4.83 -14.26 -14.32
C ALA A 430 -4.86 -12.97 -15.15
N TYR A 431 -3.70 -12.35 -15.33
CA TYR A 431 -3.50 -11.27 -16.28
C TYR A 431 -2.23 -11.52 -17.09
N ASP A 432 -2.24 -11.04 -18.33
CA ASP A 432 -1.10 -11.12 -19.24
C ASP A 432 -0.17 -9.90 -19.11
N ASP A 433 0.85 -9.85 -19.95
CA ASP A 433 1.80 -8.74 -20.08
C ASP A 433 1.12 -7.40 -20.40
N CYS A 434 0.00 -7.45 -21.13
CA CYS A 434 -0.83 -6.31 -21.50
C CYS A 434 -1.82 -5.90 -20.40
N LYS A 435 -1.83 -6.59 -19.25
CA LYS A 435 -2.88 -6.53 -18.20
C LYS A 435 -4.30 -6.69 -18.75
N ASN A 436 -4.48 -7.50 -19.80
CA ASN A 436 -5.79 -8.04 -20.06
C ASN A 436 -6.10 -9.04 -18.95
N TYR A 437 -7.20 -8.81 -18.24
CA TYR A 437 -7.62 -9.68 -17.14
C TYR A 437 -8.51 -10.79 -17.67
N GLY A 438 -8.10 -12.03 -17.41
CA GLY A 438 -8.90 -13.21 -17.69
C GLY A 438 -10.14 -13.30 -16.81
N PRO A 439 -11.09 -14.20 -17.12
CA PRO A 439 -12.26 -14.43 -16.29
C PRO A 439 -11.88 -14.95 -14.89
N LEU A 440 -12.75 -14.70 -13.91
CA LEU A 440 -12.56 -15.18 -12.54
C LEU A 440 -12.78 -16.69 -12.41
N GLU A 441 -11.87 -17.34 -11.68
CA GLU A 441 -12.13 -18.59 -10.98
C GLU A 441 -12.52 -18.28 -9.54
N ILE A 442 -13.61 -18.89 -9.09
CA ILE A 442 -14.16 -18.64 -7.75
C ILE A 442 -14.20 -19.95 -6.98
N ILE A 443 -13.40 -20.01 -5.91
CA ILE A 443 -13.34 -21.15 -5.01
C ILE A 443 -14.15 -20.84 -3.75
N GLU A 444 -15.19 -21.62 -3.53
CA GLU A 444 -16.01 -21.52 -2.32
C GLU A 444 -15.45 -22.42 -1.22
N LEU A 445 -15.31 -21.86 -0.02
CA LEU A 445 -14.86 -22.59 1.16
C LEU A 445 -15.58 -22.11 2.42
N THR A 446 -15.76 -23.01 3.37
CA THR A 446 -16.27 -22.69 4.71
C THR A 446 -15.21 -23.00 5.73
N THR A 447 -14.80 -22.01 6.52
CA THR A 447 -13.80 -22.20 7.58
C THR A 447 -14.28 -23.13 8.67
N GLY A 448 -13.35 -23.87 9.28
CA GLY A 448 -13.65 -24.83 10.33
C GLY A 448 -14.21 -24.17 11.59
N ALA A 449 -14.85 -24.99 12.43
CA ALA A 449 -15.15 -24.58 13.80
C ALA A 449 -13.84 -24.38 14.56
N ARG A 450 -13.80 -23.30 15.35
CA ARG A 450 -12.68 -23.02 16.23
C ARG A 450 -12.56 -24.12 17.30
N GLU A 451 -11.37 -24.68 17.47
CA GLU A 451 -11.12 -25.58 18.59
C GLU A 451 -11.13 -24.80 19.91
N THR A 452 -11.80 -25.34 20.92
CA THR A 452 -11.87 -24.74 22.26
C THR A 452 -10.46 -24.57 22.85
N GLY A 453 -9.98 -23.33 22.91
CA GLY A 453 -8.62 -22.97 23.33
C GLY A 453 -7.94 -21.99 22.38
N GLU A 454 -8.44 -21.88 21.15
CA GLU A 454 -8.07 -20.84 20.18
C GLU A 454 -9.06 -19.64 20.35
N VAL A 455 -8.69 -18.39 20.06
CA VAL A 455 -9.57 -17.16 20.12
C VAL A 455 -9.40 -16.37 18.82
N ASP A 456 -10.38 -15.98 18.00
CA ASP A 456 -11.41 -14.96 18.09
C ASP A 456 -12.60 -15.09 17.05
N ALA A 457 -13.84 -14.69 17.40
CA ALA A 457 -14.85 -14.02 16.52
C ALA A 457 -16.21 -13.77 17.23
N CYS A 458 -16.85 -12.61 16.98
CA CYS A 458 -18.22 -12.29 17.39
C CYS A 458 -19.14 -12.26 16.16
N PHE A 459 -19.77 -13.39 15.83
CA PHE A 459 -20.49 -13.62 14.56
C PHE A 459 -21.66 -12.65 14.26
N VAL A 460 -22.60 -12.48 15.19
CA VAL A 460 -23.78 -11.61 14.98
C VAL A 460 -23.37 -10.13 14.89
N ALA A 461 -22.37 -9.73 15.67
CA ALA A 461 -21.81 -8.39 15.60
C ALA A 461 -21.06 -8.17 14.27
N THR A 462 -20.25 -9.13 13.83
CA THR A 462 -19.55 -9.06 12.55
C THR A 462 -20.52 -8.97 11.38
N ALA A 463 -21.63 -9.72 11.42
CA ALA A 463 -22.69 -9.63 10.42
C ALA A 463 -23.43 -8.29 10.47
N ALA A 464 -23.73 -7.73 11.65
CA ALA A 464 -24.41 -6.45 11.78
C ALA A 464 -23.53 -5.27 11.28
N TYR A 465 -22.23 -5.30 11.57
CA TYR A 465 -21.30 -4.19 11.34
C TYR A 465 -20.40 -4.37 10.11
N GLY A 466 -20.46 -5.52 9.42
CA GLY A 466 -19.85 -5.73 8.11
C GLY A 466 -18.35 -6.01 8.08
N SER A 467 -17.66 -6.03 9.24
CA SER A 467 -16.24 -6.36 9.32
C SER A 467 -15.90 -7.04 10.64
N ILE A 468 -14.97 -8.02 10.62
CA ILE A 468 -14.40 -8.62 11.84
C ILE A 468 -13.65 -7.58 12.68
N LEU A 469 -13.16 -6.53 12.02
CA LEU A 469 -12.39 -5.43 12.59
C LEU A 469 -13.26 -4.19 12.85
N ALA A 470 -14.57 -4.25 12.63
CA ALA A 470 -15.46 -3.15 12.98
C ALA A 470 -15.39 -2.91 14.49
N ASN A 471 -15.23 -1.65 14.91
CA ASN A 471 -14.92 -1.33 16.29
C ASN A 471 -16.00 -1.74 17.31
N ASP A 472 -17.27 -1.77 16.90
CA ASP A 472 -18.36 -2.27 17.74
C ASP A 472 -18.27 -3.79 17.99
N VAL A 473 -17.67 -4.53 17.05
CA VAL A 473 -17.42 -5.97 17.17
C VAL A 473 -16.30 -6.24 18.17
N ALA A 474 -15.27 -5.39 18.18
CA ALA A 474 -14.20 -5.43 19.18
C ALA A 474 -14.70 -5.11 20.60
N MET A 475 -15.66 -4.18 20.74
CA MET A 475 -16.28 -3.85 22.03
C MET A 475 -17.17 -4.99 22.56
N LEU A 476 -17.96 -5.62 21.70
CA LEU A 476 -18.76 -6.79 22.11
C LEU A 476 -17.89 -8.01 22.46
N ARG A 477 -16.71 -8.15 21.85
CA ARG A 477 -15.69 -9.12 22.27
C ARG A 477 -15.16 -8.83 23.67
N HIS A 478 -14.89 -7.56 23.98
CA HIS A 478 -14.43 -7.16 25.31
C HIS A 478 -15.46 -7.49 26.41
N VAL A 479 -16.76 -7.32 26.16
CA VAL A 479 -17.83 -7.70 27.11
C VAL A 479 -17.90 -9.20 27.31
N ARG A 480 -17.83 -9.97 26.22
CA ARG A 480 -17.77 -11.43 26.26
C ARG A 480 -16.64 -11.88 27.18
N ASP A 481 -15.43 -11.39 26.91
CA ASP A 481 -14.22 -11.89 27.55
C ASP A 481 -14.06 -11.38 28.99
N SER A 482 -14.46 -10.13 29.26
CA SER A 482 -14.19 -9.47 30.55
C SER A 482 -15.36 -9.55 31.53
N VAL A 483 -16.58 -9.78 31.05
CA VAL A 483 -17.80 -9.80 31.87
C VAL A 483 -18.48 -11.17 31.81
N LEU A 484 -18.81 -11.67 30.63
CA LEU A 484 -19.61 -12.89 30.51
C LEU A 484 -18.82 -14.16 30.87
N ARG A 485 -17.54 -14.25 30.49
CA ARG A 485 -16.68 -15.41 30.83
C ARG A 485 -16.25 -15.48 32.31
N THR A 486 -16.61 -14.50 33.13
CA THR A 486 -16.22 -14.47 34.55
C THR A 486 -17.12 -15.31 35.46
N ASN A 487 -18.27 -15.79 34.97
CA ASN A 487 -19.22 -16.55 35.77
C ASN A 487 -19.97 -17.61 34.94
N VAL A 488 -20.45 -18.67 35.62
CA VAL A 488 -21.02 -19.88 35.00
C VAL A 488 -22.24 -19.58 34.12
N VAL A 489 -23.05 -18.58 34.47
CA VAL A 489 -24.24 -18.21 33.69
C VAL A 489 -23.86 -17.43 32.43
N GLY A 490 -22.84 -16.57 32.51
CA GLY A 490 -22.31 -15.85 31.36
C GLY A 490 -21.55 -16.76 30.39
N GLU A 491 -20.79 -17.74 30.88
CA GLU A 491 -20.21 -18.81 30.03
C GLU A 491 -21.30 -19.57 29.28
N LEU A 492 -22.40 -19.97 29.94
CA LEU A 492 -23.54 -20.62 29.29
C LEU A 492 -24.21 -19.73 28.23
N ALA A 493 -24.29 -18.42 28.46
CA ALA A 493 -24.81 -17.46 27.48
C ALA A 493 -23.88 -17.30 26.27
N VAL A 494 -22.55 -17.35 26.50
CA VAL A 494 -21.53 -17.33 25.45
C VAL A 494 -21.57 -18.61 24.63
N GLU A 495 -21.73 -19.78 25.27
CA GLU A 495 -21.93 -21.05 24.56
C GLU A 495 -23.22 -21.08 23.75
N ALA A 496 -24.33 -20.58 24.31
CA ALA A 496 -25.60 -20.45 23.57
C ALA A 496 -25.44 -19.48 22.39
N TYR A 497 -24.74 -18.36 22.58
CA TYR A 497 -24.40 -17.42 21.51
C TYR A 497 -23.56 -18.08 20.41
N TYR A 498 -22.57 -18.90 20.76
CA TYR A 498 -21.77 -19.63 19.77
C TYR A 498 -22.54 -20.75 19.08
N THR A 499 -23.53 -21.33 19.75
CA THR A 499 -24.36 -22.42 19.20
C THR A 499 -25.43 -21.90 18.23
N PHE A 500 -26.05 -20.76 18.53
CA PHE A 500 -27.18 -20.22 17.75
C PHE A 500 -26.85 -18.95 16.94
N GLY A 501 -25.76 -18.26 17.31
CA GLY A 501 -25.34 -16.99 16.72
C GLY A 501 -24.94 -17.06 15.25
N PRO A 502 -24.25 -18.09 14.74
CA PRO A 502 -23.91 -18.18 13.31
C PRO A 502 -25.15 -18.22 12.39
N ALA A 503 -26.19 -18.97 12.76
CA ALA A 503 -27.43 -19.03 11.97
C ALA A 503 -28.20 -17.70 11.98
N LEU A 504 -28.18 -16.97 13.11
CA LEU A 504 -28.73 -15.62 13.21
C LEU A 504 -27.90 -14.60 12.40
N ALA A 505 -26.57 -14.73 12.42
CA ALA A 505 -25.64 -13.86 11.70
C ALA A 505 -25.79 -13.97 10.17
N GLY A 506 -26.00 -15.19 9.65
CA GLY A 506 -26.29 -15.40 8.22
C GLY A 506 -27.57 -14.68 7.76
N LEU A 507 -28.66 -14.82 8.53
CA LEU A 507 -29.93 -14.13 8.23
C LEU A 507 -29.85 -12.61 8.36
N ILE A 508 -29.05 -12.10 9.30
CA ILE A 508 -28.82 -10.67 9.48
C ILE A 508 -27.96 -10.14 8.34
N GLY A 509 -26.88 -10.83 7.96
CA GLY A 509 -25.93 -10.37 6.94
C GLY A 509 -26.56 -10.07 5.57
N GLU A 510 -27.64 -10.76 5.22
CA GLU A 510 -28.31 -10.68 3.91
C GLU A 510 -29.39 -9.58 3.79
N SER A 511 -29.79 -8.92 4.89
CA SER A 511 -30.85 -7.89 4.87
C SER A 511 -30.42 -6.62 5.61
N GLU A 512 -30.41 -5.48 4.91
CA GLU A 512 -30.12 -4.18 5.52
C GLU A 512 -31.14 -3.80 6.60
N GLU A 513 -32.40 -4.24 6.51
CA GLU A 513 -33.37 -4.03 7.57
C GLU A 513 -33.06 -4.85 8.83
N LEU A 514 -32.61 -6.11 8.67
CA LEU A 514 -32.21 -6.95 9.81
C LEU A 514 -30.86 -6.54 10.38
N ARG A 515 -29.93 -6.02 9.56
CA ARG A 515 -28.69 -5.39 10.02
C ARG A 515 -29.01 -4.16 10.84
N GLY A 516 -29.89 -3.29 10.35
CA GLY A 516 -30.39 -2.13 11.08
C GLY A 516 -30.99 -2.53 12.43
N LEU A 517 -31.90 -3.51 12.44
CA LEU A 517 -32.52 -4.00 13.68
C LEU A 517 -31.50 -4.64 14.63
N ALA A 518 -30.52 -5.39 14.12
CA ALA A 518 -29.47 -5.98 14.94
C ALA A 518 -28.56 -4.91 15.54
N ARG A 519 -28.23 -3.86 14.80
CA ARG A 519 -27.53 -2.67 15.31
C ARG A 519 -28.38 -1.97 16.37
N ASP A 520 -29.68 -1.80 16.16
CA ASP A 520 -30.59 -1.18 17.13
C ASP A 520 -30.75 -2.00 18.41
N LEU A 521 -30.69 -3.34 18.33
CA LEU A 521 -30.78 -4.24 19.48
C LEU A 521 -29.47 -4.38 20.23
N LEU A 522 -28.34 -4.40 19.52
CA LEU A 522 -27.00 -4.43 20.11
C LEU A 522 -26.55 -3.06 20.60
N GLY A 523 -27.07 -1.99 19.99
CA GLY A 523 -26.75 -0.59 20.25
C GLY A 523 -26.81 -0.24 21.73
N PRO A 524 -27.91 -0.51 22.47
CA PRO A 524 -27.98 -0.22 23.90
C PRO A 524 -26.91 -0.91 24.75
N LEU A 525 -26.48 -2.13 24.36
CA LEU A 525 -25.40 -2.83 25.05
C LEU A 525 -24.04 -2.23 24.68
N VAL A 526 -23.82 -1.88 23.42
CA VAL A 526 -22.62 -1.17 22.94
C VAL A 526 -22.51 0.20 23.63
N ASP A 527 -23.62 0.95 23.71
CA ASP A 527 -23.72 2.25 24.38
C ASP A 527 -23.48 2.13 25.89
N GLN A 528 -24.04 1.12 26.55
CA GLN A 528 -23.84 0.90 27.99
C GLN A 528 -22.38 0.53 28.32
N VAL A 529 -21.72 -0.21 27.43
CA VAL A 529 -20.30 -0.57 27.56
C VAL A 529 -19.42 0.63 27.31
N ARG A 530 -19.81 1.47 26.33
CA ARG A 530 -19.21 2.78 26.08
C ARG A 530 -19.34 3.69 27.31
N GLU A 531 -20.46 3.69 28.03
CA GLU A 531 -20.62 4.46 29.28
C GLU A 531 -19.76 3.92 30.45
N LEU A 532 -19.60 2.60 30.58
CA LEU A 532 -18.82 1.98 31.67
C LEU A 532 -17.31 2.16 31.52
N SER A 533 -16.78 2.33 30.31
CA SER A 533 -15.39 2.67 30.05
C SER A 533 -15.04 4.15 30.37
N TYR A 534 -16.03 4.99 30.71
CA TYR A 534 -15.86 6.42 31.09
C TYR A 534 -15.99 6.71 32.60
N VAL A 535 -15.86 5.72 33.51
CA VAL A 535 -15.86 6.02 34.95
C VAL A 535 -14.49 6.57 35.40
N GLU A 536 -14.41 7.89 35.58
CA GLU A 536 -13.26 8.58 36.19
C GLU A 536 -12.88 7.94 37.55
N PRO A 537 -11.60 7.63 37.80
CA PRO A 537 -11.19 7.13 39.11
C PRO A 537 -11.39 8.22 40.17
N PRO A 538 -11.84 7.87 41.40
CA PRO A 538 -12.13 8.88 42.42
C PRO A 538 -10.86 9.67 42.77
N PRO A 539 -10.96 10.99 43.00
CA PRO A 539 -9.80 11.81 43.28
C PRO A 539 -9.10 11.30 44.54
N ALA A 540 -7.79 11.09 44.42
CA ALA A 540 -6.95 10.70 45.55
C ALA A 540 -7.10 11.76 46.65
N THR A 541 -7.60 11.34 47.82
CA THR A 541 -7.67 12.20 49.01
C THR A 541 -6.26 12.66 49.43
N PRO A 542 -6.14 13.91 49.90
CA PRO A 542 -4.89 14.67 49.96
C PRO A 542 -3.80 14.09 50.87
#